data_AF-A0A4Q3ICM8-F1
#
_entry.id   AF-A0A4Q3ICM8-F1
#
_cell.length_a   1.000
_cell.length_b   1.000
_cell.length_c   1.000
_cell.angle_alpha   90.00
_cell.angle_beta   90.00
_cell.angle_gamma   90.00
#
_symmetry.space_group_name_H-M   'P 1'
#
loop_
_entity.id
_entity.type
_entity.pdbx_description
1 polymer ?
#
loop_
_entity_poly.entity_id
_entity_poly.type
_entity_poly.pdbx_seq_one_letter_code
_entity_poly.pdbx_strand_id
1 'polypeptide(L)'
;MTVTTTASPRVASLDLGVIGNCSIAALIDRRAHIVWGCFPRFDRDPVFCSLIDNQIDDGDAIPKKGVFAIKMVGMTRCEQSYLDNTAILSSVLSDDQGNALEILDFAPRFVRFERFFRPPQLVRRVRRISGRPRIRVVVKPCLGLGE
;
A
#
# COMPACT_ATOMS: atom_id res chain seq x y z
N MET A 1 -15.04 17.19 -5.61
CA MET A 1 -16.10 16.18 -5.83
C MET A 1 -15.84 15.02 -4.89
N THR A 2 -16.66 14.86 -3.85
CA THR A 2 -16.56 13.78 -2.88
C THR A 2 -17.51 12.67 -3.32
N VAL A 3 -16.97 11.55 -3.79
CA VAL A 3 -17.76 10.36 -4.10
C VAL A 3 -17.67 9.43 -2.89
N THR A 4 -18.80 9.23 -2.23
CA THR A 4 -18.94 8.29 -1.11
C THR A 4 -19.42 6.96 -1.67
N THR A 5 -18.53 5.98 -1.81
CA THR A 5 -18.88 4.63 -2.29
C THR A 5 -18.97 3.66 -1.11
N THR A 6 -20.14 3.07 -0.92
CA THR A 6 -20.40 2.00 0.06
C THR A 6 -19.69 0.71 -0.37
N ALA A 7 -18.97 0.06 0.55
CA ALA A 7 -18.11 -1.08 0.25
C ALA A 7 -18.91 -2.34 -0.21
N SER A 8 -18.68 -2.76 -1.45
CA SER A 8 -19.15 -4.01 -2.07
C SER A 8 -18.20 -5.19 -1.75
N PRO A 9 -18.62 -6.47 -1.79
CA PRO A 9 -17.79 -7.60 -1.39
C PRO A 9 -16.59 -7.74 -2.33
N ARG A 10 -15.40 -7.44 -1.79
CA ARG A 10 -14.01 -7.79 -2.18
C ARG A 10 -13.78 -8.32 -3.60
N VAL A 11 -14.15 -7.51 -4.59
CA VAL A 11 -13.55 -7.55 -5.93
C VAL A 11 -12.35 -6.61 -5.92
N ALA A 12 -11.28 -6.97 -6.64
CA ALA A 12 -10.16 -6.06 -6.85
C ALA A 12 -10.66 -4.73 -7.43
N SER A 13 -10.41 -3.62 -6.73
CA SER A 13 -10.81 -2.29 -7.17
C SER A 13 -9.66 -1.65 -7.95
N LEU A 14 -9.97 -0.89 -9.00
CA LEU A 14 -9.01 -0.05 -9.72
C LEU A 14 -8.83 1.33 -9.08
N ASP A 15 -9.52 1.58 -7.98
CA ASP A 15 -9.31 2.75 -7.13
C ASP A 15 -8.02 2.56 -6.31
N LEU A 16 -6.89 2.92 -6.91
CA LEU A 16 -5.54 2.64 -6.42
C LEU A 16 -4.71 3.93 -6.37
N GLY A 17 -3.92 4.08 -5.31
CA GLY A 17 -2.79 5.01 -5.27
C GLY A 17 -1.57 4.43 -5.99
N VAL A 18 -0.71 5.29 -6.52
CA VAL A 18 0.54 4.94 -7.20
C VAL A 18 1.71 5.65 -6.52
N ILE A 19 2.75 4.90 -6.22
CA ILE A 19 4.03 5.45 -5.75
C ILE A 19 5.16 4.94 -6.65
N GLY A 20 6.21 5.73 -6.82
CA GLY A 20 7.35 5.32 -7.64
C GLY A 20 8.46 6.36 -7.70
N ASN A 21 9.64 5.93 -8.13
CA ASN A 21 10.85 6.77 -8.22
C ASN A 21 11.58 6.68 -9.56
N CYS A 22 10.83 6.34 -10.62
CA CYS A 22 11.32 6.07 -11.98
C CYS A 22 12.20 4.82 -12.13
N SER A 23 12.46 4.07 -11.05
CA SER A 23 13.13 2.75 -11.11
C SER A 23 12.18 1.63 -10.71
N ILE A 24 11.32 1.89 -9.74
CA ILE A 24 10.23 1.01 -9.33
C ILE A 24 8.93 1.81 -9.22
N ALA A 25 7.81 1.11 -9.24
CA ALA A 25 6.50 1.64 -8.85
C ALA A 25 5.66 0.55 -8.19
N ALA A 26 4.70 0.97 -7.37
CA ALA A 26 3.78 0.09 -6.67
C ALA A 26 2.37 0.69 -6.64
N LEU A 27 1.36 -0.16 -6.64
CA LEU A 27 -0.05 0.22 -6.54
C LEU A 27 -0.59 -0.14 -5.15
N ILE A 28 -1.31 0.81 -4.56
CA ILE A 28 -1.80 0.74 -3.18
C ILE A 28 -3.32 0.82 -3.19
N ASP A 29 -4.00 -0.15 -2.59
CA ASP A 29 -5.46 -0.16 -2.49
C ASP A 29 -5.99 0.82 -1.44
N ARG A 30 -7.32 0.98 -1.40
CA ARG A 30 -8.02 1.84 -0.42
C ARG A 30 -7.92 1.36 1.04
N ARG A 31 -7.27 0.24 1.31
CA ARG A 31 -6.97 -0.27 2.66
C ARG A 31 -5.49 -0.10 3.01
N ALA A 32 -4.74 0.65 2.19
CA ALA A 32 -3.31 0.82 2.31
C ALA A 32 -2.54 -0.52 2.20
N HIS A 33 -2.95 -1.41 1.32
CA HIS A 33 -2.17 -2.58 0.96
C HIS A 33 -1.45 -2.34 -0.37
N ILE A 34 -0.17 -2.71 -0.45
CA ILE A 34 0.50 -2.81 -1.75
C ILE A 34 0.03 -4.09 -2.40
N VAL A 35 -0.72 -3.95 -3.50
CA VAL A 35 -1.38 -5.05 -4.24
C VAL A 35 -0.73 -5.33 -5.59
N TRP A 36 0.14 -4.44 -6.04
CA TRP A 36 0.96 -4.62 -7.23
C TRP A 36 2.32 -3.95 -7.07
N GLY A 37 3.38 -4.58 -7.55
CA GLY A 37 4.72 -3.99 -7.59
C GLY A 37 5.79 -4.97 -8.05
N CYS A 38 6.57 -4.54 -9.04
CA CYS A 38 7.71 -5.27 -9.56
C CYS A 38 9.00 -4.85 -8.83
N PHE A 39 9.87 -5.81 -8.57
CA PHE A 39 11.10 -5.56 -7.82
C PHE A 39 12.25 -6.43 -8.34
N PRO A 40 13.50 -5.92 -8.45
CA PRO A 40 13.97 -4.59 -8.07
C PRO A 40 13.82 -3.51 -9.17
N ARG A 41 13.06 -3.78 -10.23
CA ARG A 41 12.86 -2.86 -11.36
C ARG A 41 11.47 -3.07 -11.94
N PHE A 42 10.94 -2.03 -12.57
CA PHE A 42 9.54 -1.98 -13.02
C PHE A 42 9.18 -3.03 -14.09
N ASP A 43 10.16 -3.54 -14.83
CA ASP A 43 10.05 -4.50 -15.92
C ASP A 43 10.33 -5.97 -15.51
N ARG A 44 10.46 -6.26 -14.21
CA ARG A 44 10.63 -7.62 -13.68
C ARG A 44 9.32 -8.22 -13.23
N ASP A 45 9.36 -9.49 -12.87
CA ASP A 45 8.22 -10.20 -12.30
C ASP A 45 7.67 -9.46 -11.07
N PRO A 46 6.33 -9.41 -10.92
CA PRO A 46 5.70 -8.77 -9.79
C PRO A 46 5.96 -9.58 -8.51
N VAL A 47 6.58 -8.93 -7.52
CA VAL A 47 6.69 -9.48 -6.15
C VAL A 47 5.35 -9.32 -5.42
N PHE A 48 4.61 -8.26 -5.74
CA PHE A 48 3.23 -8.06 -5.32
C PHE A 48 2.33 -8.11 -6.55
N CYS A 49 1.29 -8.92 -6.51
CA CYS A 49 0.46 -9.28 -7.66
C CYS A 49 -1.01 -9.58 -7.28
N SER A 50 -1.40 -9.30 -6.04
CA SER A 50 -2.73 -9.63 -5.53
C SER A 50 -3.86 -8.85 -6.19
N LEU A 51 -3.53 -7.82 -6.99
CA LEU A 51 -4.49 -7.13 -7.84
C LEU A 51 -5.15 -8.08 -8.85
N ILE A 52 -4.40 -9.04 -9.39
CA ILE A 52 -4.87 -10.01 -10.39
C ILE A 52 -5.19 -11.36 -9.72
N ASP A 53 -4.33 -11.83 -8.81
CA ASP A 53 -4.55 -13.05 -8.03
C ASP A 53 -5.04 -12.70 -6.62
N ASN A 54 -6.33 -12.40 -6.53
CA ASN A 54 -6.96 -11.89 -5.31
C ASN A 54 -7.55 -12.99 -4.41
N GLN A 55 -7.12 -14.25 -4.55
CA GLN A 55 -7.61 -15.33 -3.69
C GLN A 55 -7.38 -14.98 -2.23
N ILE A 56 -8.39 -15.19 -1.39
CA ILE A 56 -8.42 -14.72 0.00
C ILE A 56 -8.10 -15.86 0.96
N ASP A 57 -7.38 -15.57 2.06
CA ASP A 57 -7.34 -16.48 3.22
C ASP A 57 -8.63 -16.34 4.06
N ASP A 58 -9.21 -17.48 4.43
CA ASP A 58 -10.54 -17.61 5.06
C ASP A 58 -10.72 -16.93 6.44
N GLY A 59 -9.69 -16.30 7.00
CA GLY A 59 -9.77 -15.68 8.33
C GLY A 59 -9.64 -14.16 8.37
N ASP A 60 -9.02 -13.52 7.36
CA ASP A 60 -8.40 -12.21 7.59
C ASP A 60 -8.63 -11.18 6.49
N ALA A 61 -9.38 -11.54 5.46
CA ALA A 61 -9.64 -10.71 4.31
C ALA A 61 -8.39 -10.20 3.54
N ILE A 62 -7.26 -10.89 3.68
CA ILE A 62 -5.99 -10.60 2.99
C ILE A 62 -5.83 -11.58 1.83
N PRO A 63 -5.28 -11.14 0.69
CA PRO A 63 -4.84 -12.06 -0.36
C PRO A 63 -3.89 -13.15 0.15
N LYS A 64 -3.97 -14.34 -0.46
CA LYS A 64 -3.14 -15.51 -0.14
C LYS A 64 -1.66 -15.25 -0.42
N LYS A 65 -1.36 -14.49 -1.48
CA LYS A 65 -0.01 -14.13 -1.91
C LYS A 65 0.00 -12.76 -2.63
N GLY A 66 1.19 -12.28 -2.96
CA GLY A 66 1.39 -11.07 -3.74
C GLY A 66 0.95 -9.78 -3.06
N VAL A 67 1.04 -9.65 -1.73
CA VAL A 67 0.54 -8.49 -0.98
C VAL A 67 1.49 -8.05 0.13
N PHE A 68 1.60 -6.75 0.34
CA PHE A 68 2.18 -6.16 1.55
C PHE A 68 1.14 -5.27 2.24
N ALA A 69 0.60 -5.75 3.36
CA ALA A 69 -0.45 -5.11 4.13
C ALA A 69 0.05 -4.63 5.50
N ILE A 70 -0.39 -3.43 5.90
CA ILE A 70 -0.30 -2.94 7.28
C ILE A 70 -1.73 -2.75 7.75
N LYS A 71 -2.25 -3.73 8.49
CA LYS A 71 -3.63 -3.72 8.97
C LYS A 71 -3.70 -3.04 10.32
N MET A 72 -4.73 -2.23 10.51
CA MET A 72 -5.17 -1.79 11.83
C MET A 72 -6.33 -2.69 12.30
N VAL A 73 -6.22 -3.23 13.51
CA VAL A 73 -7.29 -4.04 14.12
C VAL A 73 -8.50 -3.15 14.37
N GLY A 74 -9.69 -3.59 13.95
CA GLY A 74 -10.93 -2.82 14.10
C GLY A 74 -11.08 -1.66 13.11
N MET A 75 -10.20 -1.53 12.11
CA MET A 75 -10.29 -0.46 11.11
C MET A 75 -11.67 -0.42 10.45
N THR A 76 -12.33 0.73 10.51
CA THR A 76 -13.63 1.00 9.89
C THR A 76 -13.52 1.95 8.71
N ARG A 77 -12.51 2.84 8.70
CA ARG A 77 -12.31 3.86 7.66
C ARG A 77 -10.84 3.96 7.26
N CYS A 78 -10.61 4.26 5.99
CA CYS A 78 -9.31 4.61 5.45
C CYS A 78 -9.49 5.78 4.47
N GLU A 79 -8.75 6.87 4.70
CA GLU A 79 -8.72 8.04 3.82
C GLU A 79 -7.36 8.15 3.17
N GLN A 80 -7.34 8.44 1.87
CA GLN A 80 -6.10 8.55 1.12
C GLN A 80 -6.00 9.89 0.40
N SER A 81 -4.82 10.49 0.50
CA SER A 81 -4.45 11.70 -0.24
C SER A 81 -2.95 11.71 -0.47
N TYR A 82 -2.50 12.36 -1.55
CA TYR A 82 -1.08 12.68 -1.68
C TYR A 82 -0.76 13.90 -0.84
N LEU A 83 0.43 13.91 -0.23
CA LEU A 83 0.93 15.13 0.39
C LEU A 83 1.22 16.16 -0.71
N ASP A 84 0.79 17.40 -0.48
CA ASP A 84 0.84 18.48 -1.46
C ASP A 84 2.21 18.60 -2.13
N ASN A 85 2.21 18.66 -3.46
CA ASN A 85 3.42 18.78 -4.30
C ASN A 85 4.42 17.62 -4.14
N THR A 86 3.97 16.45 -3.71
CA THR A 86 4.82 15.25 -3.60
C THR A 86 4.17 14.01 -4.20
N ALA A 87 4.99 12.98 -4.48
CA ALA A 87 4.52 11.64 -4.82
C ALA A 87 4.46 10.71 -3.58
N ILE A 88 4.18 11.28 -2.41
CA ILE A 88 4.03 10.55 -1.15
C ILE A 88 2.55 10.36 -0.88
N LEU A 89 2.10 9.11 -0.82
CA LEU A 89 0.72 8.77 -0.51
C LEU A 89 0.55 8.69 1.02
N SER A 90 -0.36 9.49 1.58
CA SER A 90 -0.82 9.35 2.96
C SER A 90 -2.10 8.52 2.99
N SER A 91 -2.11 7.50 3.85
CA SER A 91 -3.30 6.72 4.19
C SER A 91 -3.58 6.84 5.68
N VAL A 92 -4.70 7.47 6.05
CA VAL A 92 -5.16 7.61 7.43
C VAL A 92 -6.19 6.53 7.72
N LEU A 93 -5.85 5.61 8.62
CA LEU A 93 -6.70 4.51 9.06
C LEU A 93 -7.27 4.85 10.44
N SER A 94 -8.57 4.62 10.63
CA SER A 94 -9.25 4.84 11.91
C SER A 94 -10.27 3.73 12.24
N ASP A 95 -10.55 3.56 13.53
CA ASP A 95 -11.64 2.72 14.03
C ASP A 95 -12.74 3.56 14.71
N ASP A 96 -13.78 2.88 15.21
CA ASP A 96 -14.89 3.50 15.94
C ASP A 96 -14.59 3.76 17.43
N GLN A 97 -13.42 3.33 17.93
CA GLN A 97 -12.96 3.50 19.31
C GLN A 97 -12.02 4.70 19.47
N GLY A 98 -11.85 5.53 18.43
CA GLY A 98 -11.01 6.72 18.44
C GLY A 98 -9.52 6.46 18.26
N ASN A 99 -9.12 5.25 17.86
CA ASN A 99 -7.75 4.97 17.46
C ASN A 99 -7.56 5.40 15.99
N ALA A 100 -6.38 5.94 15.70
CA ALA A 100 -6.01 6.27 14.32
C ALA A 100 -4.50 6.22 14.10
N LEU A 101 -4.11 5.86 12.87
CA LEU A 101 -2.74 5.89 12.41
C LEU A 101 -2.65 6.41 10.97
N GLU A 102 -1.49 6.91 10.61
CA GLU A 102 -1.11 7.31 9.25
C GLU A 102 -0.05 6.35 8.72
N ILE A 103 -0.18 5.97 7.46
CA ILE A 103 0.84 5.28 6.69
C ILE A 103 1.24 6.23 5.56
N LEU A 104 2.50 6.65 5.55
CA LEU A 104 3.09 7.34 4.40
C LEU A 104 3.83 6.33 3.55
N ASP A 105 3.36 6.15 2.32
CA ASP A 105 3.94 5.25 1.34
C ASP A 105 4.63 6.06 0.23
N PHE A 106 5.89 5.74 -0.06
CA PHE A 106 6.65 6.38 -1.14
C PHE A 106 7.85 5.54 -1.59
N ALA A 107 8.40 5.88 -2.76
CA ALA A 107 9.68 5.36 -3.24
C ALA A 107 10.70 6.52 -3.24
N PRO A 108 11.86 6.41 -2.55
CA PRO A 108 12.80 7.51 -2.44
C PRO A 108 13.39 7.94 -3.77
N ARG A 109 13.44 9.26 -4.00
CA ARG A 109 14.20 9.90 -5.09
C ARG A 109 14.82 11.18 -4.53
N PHE A 110 16.15 11.24 -4.45
CA PHE A 110 16.84 12.38 -3.86
C PHE A 110 18.21 12.59 -4.51
N VAL A 111 18.79 13.78 -4.36
CA VAL A 111 20.15 14.07 -4.85
C VAL A 111 21.16 13.53 -3.84
N ARG A 112 22.11 12.74 -4.32
CA ARG A 112 23.23 12.23 -3.53
C ARG A 112 24.48 12.27 -4.39
N PHE A 113 25.57 12.87 -3.88
CA PHE A 113 26.80 13.08 -4.65
C PHE A 113 26.52 13.75 -6.01
N GLU A 114 25.74 14.85 -5.98
CA GLU A 114 25.40 15.67 -7.16
C GLU A 114 24.61 14.95 -8.27
N ARG A 115 24.12 13.73 -8.01
CA ARG A 115 23.32 12.95 -8.97
C ARG A 115 21.99 12.53 -8.35
N PHE A 116 20.97 12.38 -9.20
CA PHE A 116 19.73 11.77 -8.75
C PHE A 116 19.96 10.31 -8.39
N PHE A 117 19.73 9.99 -7.12
CA PHE A 117 19.73 8.65 -6.58
C PHE A 117 18.29 8.17 -6.42
N ARG A 118 18.00 7.00 -7.00
CA ARG A 118 16.67 6.37 -7.06
C ARG A 118 16.83 4.88 -6.69
N PRO A 119 17.02 4.56 -5.40
CA PRO A 119 17.22 3.18 -4.98
C PRO A 119 15.95 2.36 -5.26
N PRO A 120 16.05 1.07 -5.63
CA PRO A 120 14.89 0.20 -5.69
C PRO A 120 14.42 -0.08 -4.25
N GLN A 121 13.66 0.85 -3.69
CA GLN A 121 13.21 0.80 -2.30
C GLN A 121 11.81 1.36 -2.18
N LEU A 122 10.94 0.60 -1.50
CA LEU A 122 9.64 1.08 -1.03
C LEU A 122 9.78 1.41 0.46
N VAL A 123 9.30 2.59 0.84
CA VAL A 123 9.29 3.05 2.23
C VAL A 123 7.84 3.22 2.66
N ARG A 124 7.52 2.58 3.79
CA ARG A 124 6.21 2.70 4.46
C ARG A 124 6.45 3.21 5.87
N ARG A 125 6.10 4.47 6.16
CA ARG A 125 6.27 5.07 7.48
C ARG A 125 4.95 5.06 8.23
N VAL A 126 4.90 4.33 9.33
CA VAL A 126 3.72 4.25 10.20
C VAL A 126 3.84 5.25 11.35
N ARG A 127 2.82 6.10 11.52
CA ARG A 127 2.76 7.11 12.58
C ARG A 127 1.42 7.00 13.30
N ARG A 128 1.42 6.95 14.63
CA ARG A 128 0.20 7.06 15.44
C ARG A 128 -0.37 8.48 15.31
N ILE A 129 -1.68 8.60 15.06
CA ILE A 129 -2.42 9.87 15.16
C ILE A 129 -3.05 9.97 16.54
N SER A 130 -3.85 8.98 16.95
CA SER A 130 -4.59 8.97 18.23
C SER A 130 -4.75 7.56 18.80
N GLY A 131 -5.09 7.50 20.09
CA GLY A 131 -5.40 6.24 20.77
C GLY A 131 -4.23 5.27 20.90
N ARG A 132 -4.53 3.98 20.89
CA ARG A 132 -3.57 2.86 20.96
C ARG A 132 -3.85 1.85 19.84
N PRO A 133 -3.69 2.24 18.57
CA PRO A 133 -3.98 1.37 17.44
C PRO A 133 -3.08 0.14 17.48
N ARG A 134 -3.69 -1.04 17.33
CA ARG A 134 -2.96 -2.30 17.18
C ARG A 134 -2.81 -2.59 15.70
N ILE A 135 -1.57 -2.84 15.27
CA ILE A 135 -1.30 -3.16 13.87
C ILE A 135 -0.83 -4.59 13.69
N ARG A 136 -1.11 -5.14 12.52
CA ARG A 136 -0.51 -6.38 12.01
C ARG A 136 0.13 -6.10 10.67
N VAL A 137 1.42 -6.40 10.55
CA VAL A 137 2.17 -6.30 9.30
C VAL A 137 2.19 -7.67 8.64
N VAL A 138 1.78 -7.75 7.38
CA VAL A 138 1.75 -8.98 6.60
C VAL A 138 2.46 -8.74 5.28
N VAL A 139 3.47 -9.56 4.99
CA VAL A 139 4.17 -9.57 3.71
C VAL A 139 4.08 -10.98 3.16
N LYS A 140 3.44 -11.12 2.01
CA LYS A 140 3.28 -12.38 1.29
C LYS A 140 3.74 -12.14 -0.14
N PRO A 141 5.04 -12.26 -0.46
CA PRO A 141 5.52 -12.08 -1.82
C PRO A 141 4.99 -13.19 -2.73
N CYS A 142 4.94 -12.93 -4.03
CA CYS A 142 4.75 -13.94 -5.07
C CYS A 142 6.04 -14.06 -5.88
N LEU A 143 6.34 -15.26 -6.37
CA LEU A 143 7.46 -15.57 -7.26
C LEU A 143 6.92 -16.39 -8.44
N GLY A 144 7.60 -16.33 -9.59
CA GLY A 144 7.34 -17.22 -10.73
C GLY A 144 6.05 -16.97 -11.52
N LEU A 145 5.56 -15.73 -11.58
CA LEU A 145 4.40 -15.39 -12.43
C LEU A 145 4.74 -15.18 -13.92
N GLY A 146 6.02 -15.16 -14.26
CA GLY A 146 6.53 -14.95 -15.62
C GLY A 146 7.29 -16.14 -16.23
N GLU A 147 7.24 -17.31 -15.58
CA GLU A 147 7.75 -18.58 -16.11
C GLU A 147 6.67 -19.37 -16.86
#